data_AF-J5WHR9-F1
#
_entry.id   AF-J5WHR9-F1
#
_cell.length_a   1.000
_cell.length_b   1.000
_cell.length_c   1.000
_cell.angle_alpha   90.00
_cell.angle_beta   90.00
_cell.angle_gamma   90.00
#
_symmetry.space_group_name_H-M   'P 1'
#
loop_
_entity.id
_entity.type
_entity.pdbx_description
1 polymer ?
#
loop_
_entity_poly.entity_id
_entity_poly.type
_entity_poly.pdbx_seq_one_letter_code
_entity_poly.pdbx_strand_id
1 'polypeptide(L)'
;MNTTEVWLAYFEKHAKLRDSIDVKLDDKETYLVYLSVKGIEARTVVRANEKGLKILKEKIKEVIGVKKINSKELDAISVLGLQIYEI
;
A
#
# COMPACT_ATOMS: atom_id res chain seq x y z
N MET A 1 16.55 37.70 15.34
CA MET A 1 16.14 36.62 14.43
C MET A 1 14.90 35.97 15.01
N ASN A 2 13.75 36.16 14.36
CA ASN A 2 12.50 35.54 14.79
C ASN A 2 12.60 34.04 14.48
N THR A 3 12.39 33.20 15.48
CA THR A 3 12.47 31.73 15.39
C THR A 3 11.65 31.16 14.23
N THR A 4 10.55 31.80 13.86
CA THR A 4 9.69 31.42 12.73
C THR A 4 10.41 31.43 11.37
N GLU A 5 11.32 32.37 11.13
CA GLU A 5 12.06 32.48 9.86
C GLU A 5 13.08 31.34 9.71
N VAL A 6 13.65 30.89 10.83
CA VAL A 6 14.59 29.76 10.87
C VAL A 6 13.86 28.45 10.57
N TRP A 7 12.66 28.28 11.12
CA TRP A 7 11.82 27.10 10.85
C TRP A 7 11.34 27.05 9.40
N LEU A 8 10.89 28.18 8.84
CA LEU A 8 10.50 28.25 7.42
C LEU A 8 11.65 27.89 6.48
N ALA A 9 12.83 28.48 6.70
CA ALA A 9 14.02 28.17 5.89
C ALA A 9 14.46 26.70 6.04
N TYR A 10 14.30 26.12 7.23
CA TYR A 10 14.53 24.69 7.46
C TYR A 10 13.55 23.83 6.64
N PHE A 11 12.24 24.13 6.70
CA PHE A 11 11.24 23.38 5.95
C PHE A 11 11.39 23.55 4.44
N GLU A 12 11.70 24.74 3.91
CA GLU A 12 11.92 24.95 2.47
C GLU A 12 13.17 24.22 1.96
N LYS A 13 14.25 24.24 2.75
CA LYS A 13 15.50 23.51 2.42
C LYS A 13 15.30 22.00 2.42
N HIS A 14 14.49 21.47 3.34
CA HIS A 14 14.19 20.04 3.43
C HIS A 14 12.95 19.62 2.62
N ALA A 15 12.13 20.56 2.12
CA ALA A 15 11.04 20.26 1.18
C ALA A 15 11.56 19.87 -0.20
N LYS A 16 12.70 20.41 -0.64
CA LYS A 16 13.39 19.96 -1.86
C LYS A 16 13.92 18.53 -1.78
N LEU A 17 14.14 17.99 -0.57
CA LEU A 17 14.45 16.58 -0.33
C LEU A 17 13.21 15.68 -0.45
N ARG A 18 12.00 16.25 -0.50
CA ARG A 18 10.74 15.51 -0.64
C ARG A 18 10.48 15.06 -2.08
N ASP A 19 10.92 15.85 -3.06
CA ASP A 19 10.84 15.49 -4.50
C ASP A 19 11.83 14.37 -4.89
N SER A 20 12.78 14.05 -4.01
CA SER A 20 13.73 12.95 -4.16
C SER A 20 13.49 11.81 -3.15
N ILE A 21 12.30 11.74 -2.54
CA ILE A 21 11.90 10.53 -1.80
C ILE A 21 11.69 9.45 -2.86
N ASP A 22 12.70 8.59 -2.95
CA ASP A 22 12.70 7.27 -3.57
C ASP A 22 11.28 6.79 -3.87
N VAL A 23 10.84 7.03 -5.11
CA VAL A 23 9.61 6.45 -5.65
C VAL A 23 9.89 4.97 -5.57
N LYS A 24 9.36 4.29 -4.54
CA LYS A 24 9.65 2.88 -4.23
C LYS A 24 9.77 2.09 -5.55
N LEU A 25 11.02 1.86 -5.98
CA LEU A 25 11.40 0.95 -7.07
C LEU A 25 11.25 -0.49 -6.58
N ASP A 26 10.15 -0.73 -5.88
CA ASP A 26 9.75 -1.99 -5.33
C ASP A 26 8.76 -2.56 -6.35
N ASP A 27 9.06 -3.74 -6.86
CA ASP A 27 8.26 -4.51 -7.82
C ASP A 27 6.91 -4.95 -7.24
N LYS A 28 6.59 -4.55 -6.00
CA LYS A 28 5.31 -4.80 -5.35
C LYS A 28 4.21 -3.88 -5.81
N GLU A 29 3.11 -4.51 -6.20
CA GLU A 29 1.85 -3.86 -6.52
C GLU A 29 0.80 -4.14 -5.44
N THR A 30 -0.30 -3.37 -5.45
CA THR A 30 -1.39 -3.53 -4.47
C THR A 30 -2.53 -4.33 -5.09
N TYR A 31 -3.02 -5.31 -4.33
CA TYR A 31 -4.03 -6.27 -4.73
C TYR A 31 -5.14 -6.38 -3.70
N LEU A 32 -6.37 -6.52 -4.18
CA LEU A 32 -7.52 -6.93 -3.38
C LEU A 32 -7.63 -8.44 -3.47
N VAL A 33 -7.49 -9.11 -2.32
CA VAL A 33 -7.60 -10.56 -2.20
C VAL A 33 -8.98 -10.90 -1.65
N TYR A 34 -9.67 -11.79 -2.35
CA TYR A 34 -10.95 -12.35 -1.95
C TYR A 34 -10.70 -13.69 -1.27
N LEU A 35 -11.27 -13.85 -0.07
CA LEU A 35 -11.10 -15.02 0.78
C LEU A 35 -12.47 -15.63 1.08
N SER A 36 -12.54 -16.96 1.14
CA SER A 36 -13.68 -17.70 1.70
C SER A 36 -13.20 -18.52 2.89
N VAL A 37 -13.48 -18.02 4.09
CA VAL A 37 -13.06 -18.66 5.34
C VAL A 37 -14.28 -19.27 6.00
N LYS A 38 -14.36 -20.61 6.01
CA LYS A 38 -15.49 -21.36 6.59
C LYS A 38 -16.87 -20.91 6.06
N GLY A 39 -16.94 -20.55 4.77
CA GLY A 39 -18.17 -20.07 4.13
C GLY A 39 -18.46 -18.58 4.34
N ILE A 40 -17.60 -17.85 5.03
CA ILE A 40 -17.68 -16.39 5.18
C ILE A 40 -16.77 -15.73 4.15
N GLU A 41 -17.36 -14.87 3.32
CA GLU A 41 -16.60 -14.06 2.38
C GLU A 41 -15.88 -12.92 3.11
N ALA A 42 -14.56 -12.84 2.91
CA ALA A 42 -13.72 -11.78 3.43
C ALA A 42 -12.89 -11.14 2.30
N ARG A 43 -12.47 -9.89 2.53
CA ARG A 43 -11.63 -9.13 1.60
C ARG A 43 -10.49 -8.51 2.36
N THR A 44 -9.29 -8.58 1.79
CA THR A 44 -8.10 -7.97 2.37
C THR A 44 -7.26 -7.32 1.29
N VAL A 45 -6.53 -6.27 1.66
CA VAL A 45 -5.65 -5.54 0.75
C VAL A 45 -4.21 -5.95 1.03
N VAL A 46 -3.51 -6.36 -0.01
CA VAL A 46 -2.14 -6.87 0.07
C VAL A 46 -1.25 -6.14 -0.91
N ARG A 47 -0.05 -5.75 -0.48
CA ARG A 47 1.03 -5.26 -1.33
C ARG A 47 2.07 -6.36 -1.48
N ALA A 48 2.23 -6.89 -2.70
CA ALA A 48 3.10 -8.03 -2.98
C ALA A 48 3.63 -7.96 -4.41
N ASN A 49 4.76 -8.64 -4.66
CA ASN A 49 5.26 -8.86 -6.01
C ASN A 49 4.69 -10.18 -6.57
N GLU A 50 4.99 -10.51 -7.82
CA GLU A 50 4.45 -11.71 -8.48
C GLU A 50 4.77 -13.00 -7.70
N LYS A 51 5.98 -13.09 -7.13
CA LYS A 51 6.40 -14.25 -6.33
C LYS A 51 5.61 -14.34 -5.02
N GLY A 52 5.45 -13.24 -4.30
CA GLY A 52 4.65 -13.18 -3.08
C GLY A 52 3.18 -13.51 -3.33
N LEU A 53 2.62 -13.02 -4.44
CA LEU A 53 1.25 -13.31 -4.83
C LEU A 53 1.04 -14.79 -5.19
N LYS A 54 2.03 -15.42 -5.85
CA LYS A 54 2.01 -16.85 -6.14
C LYS A 54 2.01 -17.68 -4.85
N ILE A 55 2.90 -17.34 -3.91
CA ILE A 55 2.97 -18.02 -2.60
C ILE A 55 1.66 -17.86 -1.83
N LEU A 56 1.05 -16.67 -1.84
CA LEU A 56 -0.23 -16.43 -1.18
C LEU A 56 -1.33 -17.34 -1.74
N LYS A 57 -1.44 -17.46 -3.07
CA LYS A 57 -2.43 -18.34 -3.73
C LYS A 57 -2.16 -19.83 -3.45
N GLU A 58 -0.91 -20.24 -3.34
CA GLU A 58 -0.54 -21.64 -3.11
C GLU A 58 -0.73 -22.06 -1.64
N LYS A 59 -0.42 -21.17 -0.68
CA LYS A 59 -0.43 -21.48 0.76
C LYS A 59 -1.77 -21.25 1.42
N ILE A 60 -2.58 -20.31 0.93
CA ILE A 60 -3.86 -19.95 1.54
C ILE A 60 -4.98 -20.51 0.66
N LYS A 61 -5.51 -21.68 1.04
CA LYS A 61 -6.57 -22.39 0.30
C LYS A 61 -7.87 -21.60 0.25
N GLU A 62 -8.04 -20.67 1.18
CA GLU A 62 -9.18 -19.78 1.30
C GLU A 62 -9.17 -18.67 0.25
N VAL A 63 -8.07 -18.44 -0.48
CA VAL A 63 -8.02 -17.44 -1.56
C VAL A 63 -8.84 -17.92 -2.74
N ILE A 64 -9.94 -17.23 -3.00
CA ILE A 64 -10.85 -17.52 -4.12
C ILE A 64 -10.58 -16.60 -5.33
N GLY A 65 -9.90 -15.47 -5.12
CA GLY A 65 -9.61 -14.53 -6.19
C GLY A 65 -8.66 -13.42 -5.79
N VAL A 66 -8.03 -12.81 -6.79
CA VAL A 66 -7.16 -11.65 -6.61
C VAL A 66 -7.43 -10.66 -7.73
N LYS A 67 -7.58 -9.38 -7.39
CA LYS A 67 -7.74 -8.27 -8.32
C LYS A 67 -6.65 -7.23 -8.07
N LYS A 68 -5.96 -6.78 -9.12
CA LYS A 68 -5.06 -5.63 -9.03
C LYS A 68 -5.85 -4.34 -8.77
N ILE A 69 -5.43 -3.58 -7.77
CA ILE A 69 -6.09 -2.33 -7.36
C ILE A 69 -5.63 -1.18 -8.26
N ASN A 70 -6.57 -0.36 -8.72
CA ASN A 70 -6.25 0.89 -9.42
C ASN A 70 -6.08 2.07 -8.44
N SER A 71 -5.59 3.21 -8.94
CA SER A 71 -5.33 4.40 -8.10
C SER A 71 -6.56 4.90 -7.33
N LYS A 72 -7.74 4.96 -7.97
CA LYS A 72 -8.98 5.41 -7.31
C LYS A 72 -9.43 4.46 -6.19
N GLU A 73 -9.26 3.16 -6.41
CA GLU A 73 -9.55 2.14 -5.39
C GLU A 73 -8.56 2.22 -4.23
N LEU A 74 -7.29 2.52 -4.49
CA LEU A 74 -6.28 2.73 -3.45
C LEU A 74 -6.57 3.97 -2.59
N ASP A 75 -7.04 5.05 -3.21
CA ASP A 75 -7.48 6.25 -2.50
C ASP A 75 -8.66 5.92 -1.57
N ALA A 76 -9.64 5.16 -2.07
CA ALA A 76 -10.78 4.73 -1.27
C ALA A 76 -10.37 3.83 -0.09
N ILE A 77 -9.43 2.90 -0.30
CA ILE A 77 -8.85 2.05 0.77
C ILE A 77 -8.22 2.91 1.86
N SER A 78 -7.49 3.94 1.47
CA SER A 78 -6.83 4.87 2.39
C SER A 78 -7.86 5.69 3.19
N VAL A 79 -8.91 6.20 2.54
CA VAL A 79 -10.00 6.94 3.20
C VAL A 79 -10.80 6.07 4.15
N LEU A 80 -11.05 4.81 3.77
CA LEU A 80 -11.76 3.83 4.61
C LEU A 80 -10.89 3.28 5.76
N GLY A 81 -9.60 3.64 5.82
CA GLY A 81 -8.68 3.18 6.85
C GLY A 81 -8.43 1.67 6.81
N LEU A 82 -8.58 1.05 5.63
CA LEU A 82 -8.36 -0.39 5.46
C LEU A 82 -6.87 -0.72 5.57
N GLN A 83 -6.55 -1.75 6.35
CA GLN A 83 -5.17 -2.19 6.53
C GLN A 83 -4.63 -2.83 5.24
N ILE A 84 -3.44 -2.38 4.82
CA ILE A 84 -2.69 -2.96 3.71
C ILE A 84 -1.59 -3.85 4.30
N TYR A 85 -1.66 -5.15 4.05
CA TYR A 85 -0.63 -6.09 4.48
C TYR A 85 0.46 -6.19 3.42
N GLU A 86 1.72 -6.17 3.83
CA GLU A 86 2.85 -6.33 2.90
C GLU A 86 3.43 -7.74 3.01
N ILE A 87 3.67 -8.38 1.85
CA ILE A 87 4.16 -9.76 1.74
C ILE A 87 5.33 -9.80 0.75
#